data_AF-A0A9P6WD04-F1
#
_entry.id   AF-A0A9P6WD04-F1
#
_cell.length_a   1.000
_cell.length_b   1.000
_cell.length_c   1.000
_cell.angle_alpha   90.00
_cell.angle_beta   90.00
_cell.angle_gamma   90.00
#
_symmetry.space_group_name_H-M   'P 1'
#
loop_
_entity.id
_entity.type
_entity.pdbx_description
1 polymer ?
#
loop_
_entity_poly.entity_id
_entity_poly.type
_entity_poly.pdbx_seq_one_letter_code
_entity_poly.pdbx_strand_id
1 'polypeptide(L)'
;MDTLNNEFDLSQSINAIAKLRGTFNAKNVKTALNEIVEVTGGIEKDNEDYIKEEKESLLELQRRADMQQETLDTLKNELNQLKKETESIFNQDQLANLVKELDILEKENLEKKNRNDKNIRELAVLYNVNTDTDNGRNSNGSINIFARDEEEETKKILENPISRANLLKLKLFRSLGVIVDIKTQQVFIEDSDRLDVLMLNEGYSNYFKTKYIWERIKMNKEGKGATE
;
A
#
# COMPACT_ATOMS: atom_id res chain seq x y z
N MET A 1 72.78 86.04 23.72
CA MET A 1 73.12 84.75 24.34
C MET A 1 72.30 84.66 25.62
N ASP A 2 70.98 84.59 25.48
CA ASP A 2 70.06 84.53 26.62
C ASP A 2 69.65 83.07 26.79
N THR A 3 70.52 82.32 27.45
CA THR A 3 70.27 80.93 27.81
C THR A 3 69.27 80.90 28.95
N LEU A 4 68.01 80.61 28.61
CA LEU A 4 67.19 79.56 29.24
C LEU A 4 67.53 79.24 30.71
N ASN A 5 67.36 80.20 31.62
CA ASN A 5 67.19 79.90 33.04
C ASN A 5 65.68 79.85 33.33
N ASN A 6 65.01 78.85 32.76
CA ASN A 6 63.79 78.33 33.36
C ASN A 6 64.25 77.51 34.56
N GLU A 7 64.41 78.17 35.70
CA GLU A 7 64.60 77.53 36.98
C GLU A 7 63.42 76.58 37.19
N PHE A 8 63.69 75.28 37.09
CA PHE A 8 62.69 74.24 37.26
C PHE A 8 62.29 74.23 38.74
N ASP A 9 61.27 75.01 39.10
CA ASP A 9 60.76 75.09 40.46
C ASP A 9 60.02 73.80 40.80
N LEU A 10 60.76 72.87 41.39
CA LEU A 10 60.26 71.62 41.96
C LEU A 10 59.09 71.86 42.93
N SER A 11 59.03 73.02 43.59
CA SER A 11 57.98 73.36 44.55
C SER A 11 56.63 73.57 43.86
N GLN A 12 56.60 74.22 42.69
CA GLN A 12 55.39 74.32 41.87
C GLN A 12 54.94 72.96 41.35
N SER A 13 55.88 72.11 40.90
CA SER A 13 55.56 70.76 40.44
C SER A 13 55.02 69.87 41.57
N ILE A 14 55.62 69.94 42.77
CA ILE A 14 55.16 69.20 43.95
C ILE A 14 53.76 69.66 44.38
N ASN A 15 53.50 70.97 44.40
CA ASN A 15 52.17 71.51 44.70
C ASN A 15 51.14 71.14 43.64
N ALA A 16 51.50 71.14 42.35
CA ALA A 16 50.62 70.70 41.27
C ALA A 16 50.25 69.21 41.42
N ILE A 17 51.21 68.34 41.77
CA ILE A 17 50.98 66.92 42.05
C ILE A 17 50.10 66.74 43.29
N ALA A 18 50.34 67.49 44.36
CA ALA A 18 49.51 67.44 45.58
C ALA A 18 48.07 67.89 45.31
N LYS A 19 47.88 68.94 44.48
CA LYS A 19 46.56 69.42 44.05
C LYS A 19 45.87 68.39 43.18
N LEU A 20 46.57 67.78 42.21
CA LEU A 20 46.09 66.66 41.40
C LEU A 20 45.63 65.48 42.26
N ARG A 21 46.42 65.10 43.26
CA ARG A 21 46.09 64.02 44.20
C ARG A 21 44.89 64.38 45.08
N GLY A 22 44.75 65.64 45.49
CA GLY A 22 43.61 66.14 46.24
C GLY A 22 42.31 66.21 45.40
N THR A 23 42.42 66.49 44.10
CA THR A 23 41.28 66.50 43.16
C THR A 23 40.92 65.10 42.66
N PHE A 24 41.84 64.13 42.73
CA PHE A 24 41.60 62.76 42.30
C PHE A 24 40.71 62.04 43.31
N ASN A 25 39.41 61.99 43.00
CA ASN A 25 38.42 61.36 43.85
C ASN A 25 38.26 59.87 43.51
N ALA A 26 39.22 59.06 43.97
CA ALA A 26 39.20 57.60 43.82
C ALA A 26 37.93 56.95 44.39
N LYS A 27 37.32 57.56 45.41
CA LYS A 27 36.09 57.07 46.04
C LYS A 27 34.90 57.20 45.09
N ASN A 28 34.74 58.32 44.41
CA ASN A 28 33.68 58.51 43.40
C ASN A 28 33.84 57.53 42.23
N VAL A 29 35.07 57.31 41.75
CA VAL A 29 35.34 56.35 40.68
C VAL A 29 34.96 54.93 41.13
N LYS A 30 35.29 54.54 42.37
CA LYS A 30 34.89 53.25 42.92
C LYS A 30 33.37 53.10 43.04
N THR A 31 32.66 54.14 43.48
CA THR A 31 31.20 54.11 43.57
C THR A 31 30.56 53.96 42.18
N ALA A 32 31.02 54.74 41.20
CA ALA A 32 30.54 54.64 39.82
C ALA A 32 30.82 53.26 39.21
N LEU A 33 31.98 52.66 39.48
CA LEU A 33 32.28 51.29 39.03
C LEU A 33 31.35 50.26 39.68
N ASN A 34 31.04 50.41 40.96
CA ASN A 34 30.09 49.51 41.63
C ASN A 34 28.68 49.64 41.05
N GLU A 35 28.21 50.85 40.78
CA GLU A 35 26.92 51.11 40.11
C GLU A 35 26.90 50.49 38.71
N ILE A 36 27.98 50.61 37.94
CA ILE A 36 28.10 49.98 36.61
C ILE A 36 28.03 48.45 36.73
N VAL A 37 28.72 47.85 37.71
CA VAL A 37 28.69 46.40 37.93
C VAL A 37 27.27 45.94 38.29
N GLU A 38 26.57 46.68 39.15
CA GLU A 38 25.20 46.36 39.53
C GLU A 38 24.23 46.45 38.34
N VAL A 39 24.33 47.53 37.54
CA VAL A 39 23.53 47.69 36.32
C VAL A 39 23.86 46.60 35.30
N THR A 40 25.14 46.27 35.13
CA THR A 40 25.56 45.22 34.18
C THR A 40 25.04 43.86 34.62
N GLY A 41 25.10 43.54 35.91
CA GLY A 41 24.52 42.30 36.45
C GLY A 41 22.99 42.26 36.33
N GLY A 42 22.32 43.40 36.46
CA GLY A 42 20.89 43.53 36.18
C GLY A 42 20.57 43.23 34.71
N ILE A 43 21.31 43.85 33.79
CA ILE A 43 21.17 43.61 32.34
C ILE A 43 21.44 42.15 31.99
N GLU A 44 22.49 41.53 32.55
CA GLU A 44 22.80 40.11 32.32
C GLU A 44 21.63 39.21 32.73
N LYS A 45 21.05 39.47 33.90
CA LYS A 45 19.89 38.70 34.39
C LYS A 45 18.66 38.90 33.51
N ASP A 46 18.34 40.15 33.14
CA ASP A 46 17.21 40.43 32.26
C ASP A 46 17.40 39.72 30.91
N ASN A 47 18.62 39.74 30.35
CA ASN A 47 18.94 39.01 29.12
C ASN A 47 18.75 37.49 29.26
N GLU A 48 19.17 36.89 30.39
CA GLU A 48 18.94 35.47 30.65
C GLU A 48 17.45 35.13 30.70
N ASP A 49 16.65 35.96 31.37
CA ASP A 49 15.20 35.79 31.45
C ASP A 49 14.54 35.93 30.07
N TYR A 50 14.96 36.93 29.27
CA TYR A 50 14.50 37.10 27.88
C TYR A 50 14.85 35.89 26.99
N ILE A 51 16.09 35.40 27.05
CA ILE A 51 16.52 34.22 26.28
C ILE A 51 15.70 33.00 26.67
N LYS A 52 15.39 32.85 27.96
CA LYS A 52 14.58 31.73 28.45
C LYS A 52 13.14 31.80 27.92
N GLU A 53 12.51 32.97 27.98
CA GLU A 53 11.16 33.18 27.46
C GLU A 53 11.10 32.94 25.94
N GLU A 54 12.07 33.47 25.18
CA GLU A 54 12.16 33.25 23.74
C GLU A 54 12.35 31.77 23.40
N LYS A 55 13.16 31.05 24.18
CA LYS A 55 13.35 29.61 24.01
C LYS A 55 12.07 28.81 24.28
N GLU A 56 11.29 29.19 25.29
CA GLU A 56 9.99 28.57 25.56
C GLU A 56 9.01 28.82 24.39
N SER A 57 8.95 30.05 23.87
CA SER A 57 8.15 30.38 22.70
C SER A 57 8.56 29.59 21.45
N LEU A 58 9.88 29.44 21.21
CA LEU A 58 10.40 28.63 20.10
C LEU A 58 10.00 27.15 20.23
N LEU A 59 10.01 26.59 21.45
CA LEU A 59 9.56 25.22 21.69
C LEU A 59 8.07 25.03 21.42
N GLU A 60 7.23 26.01 21.78
CA GLU A 60 5.81 25.98 21.45
C GLU A 60 5.57 26.05 19.94
N LEU A 61 6.31 26.93 19.24
CA LEU A 61 6.22 27.06 17.80
C LEU A 61 6.66 25.78 17.08
N GLN A 62 7.72 25.14 17.57
CA GLN A 62 8.19 23.85 17.08
C GLN A 62 7.13 22.76 17.26
N ARG A 63 6.53 22.64 18.45
CA ARG A 63 5.43 21.69 18.69
C ARG A 63 4.26 21.92 17.75
N ARG A 64 3.94 23.18 17.46
CA ARG A 64 2.86 23.53 16.52
C ARG A 64 3.20 23.12 15.09
N ALA A 65 4.44 23.32 14.67
CA ALA A 65 4.93 22.86 13.37
C ALA A 65 4.88 21.32 13.26
N ASP A 66 5.29 20.60 14.32
CA ASP A 66 5.24 19.13 14.36
C ASP A 66 3.80 18.61 14.27
N MET A 67 2.85 19.21 15.00
CA MET A 67 1.42 18.88 14.87
C MET A 67 0.88 19.16 13.47
N GLN A 68 1.27 20.28 12.85
CA GLN A 68 0.86 20.60 11.49
C GLN A 68 1.43 19.60 10.48
N GLN A 69 2.68 19.18 10.67
CA GLN A 69 3.31 18.15 9.85
C GLN A 69 2.57 16.81 9.97
N GLU A 70 2.20 16.41 11.18
CA GLU A 70 1.39 15.20 11.40
C GLU A 70 0.04 15.28 10.68
N THR A 71 -0.66 16.42 10.78
CA THR A 71 -1.93 16.61 10.05
C THR A 71 -1.78 16.62 8.53
N LEU A 72 -0.64 17.09 8.02
CA LEU A 72 -0.34 17.03 6.58
C LEU A 72 -0.08 15.59 6.15
N ASP A 73 0.61 14.80 6.97
CA ASP A 73 0.88 13.40 6.68
C ASP A 73 -0.42 12.57 6.72
N THR A 74 -1.34 12.84 7.66
CA THR A 74 -2.67 12.19 7.67
C THR A 74 -3.47 12.57 6.42
N LEU A 75 -3.53 13.87 6.06
CA LEU A 75 -4.26 14.32 4.88
C LEU A 75 -3.68 13.75 3.58
N LYS A 76 -2.35 13.61 3.50
CA LYS A 76 -1.68 12.97 2.38
C LYS A 76 -2.03 11.48 2.27
N ASN A 77 -2.16 10.79 3.41
CA ASN A 77 -2.59 9.39 3.43
C ASN A 77 -4.04 9.24 2.98
N GLU A 78 -4.95 10.10 3.48
CA GLU A 78 -6.35 10.14 3.05
C GLU A 78 -6.48 10.41 1.54
N LEU A 79 -5.71 11.36 1.01
CA LEU A 79 -5.70 11.67 -0.43
C LEU A 79 -5.21 10.48 -1.27
N ASN A 80 -4.18 9.77 -0.79
CA ASN A 80 -3.70 8.56 -1.45
C ASN A 80 -4.74 7.42 -1.40
N GLN A 81 -5.47 7.29 -0.30
CA GLN A 81 -6.55 6.32 -0.18
C GLN A 81 -7.70 6.65 -1.15
N LEU A 82 -8.15 7.91 -1.18
CA LEU A 82 -9.21 8.36 -2.08
C LEU A 82 -8.82 8.21 -3.55
N LYS A 83 -7.54 8.41 -3.88
CA LYS A 83 -7.01 8.12 -5.22
C LYS A 83 -7.14 6.64 -5.58
N LYS A 84 -6.77 5.73 -4.67
CA LYS A 84 -6.91 4.28 -4.89
C LYS A 84 -8.37 3.87 -5.02
N GLU A 85 -9.26 4.43 -4.21
CA GLU A 85 -10.70 4.20 -4.30
C GLU A 85 -11.25 4.66 -5.66
N THR A 86 -10.82 5.84 -6.14
CA THR A 86 -11.20 6.35 -7.46
C THR A 86 -10.71 5.44 -8.60
N GLU A 87 -9.46 4.97 -8.54
CA GLU A 87 -8.92 4.01 -9.51
C GLU A 87 -9.70 2.68 -9.47
N SER A 88 -10.08 2.21 -8.28
CA SER A 88 -10.90 1.00 -8.13
C SER A 88 -12.30 1.17 -8.73
N ILE A 89 -12.96 2.30 -8.49
CA ILE A 89 -14.27 2.61 -9.08
C ILE A 89 -14.17 2.67 -10.61
N PHE A 90 -13.12 3.30 -11.13
CA PHE A 90 -12.89 3.36 -12.58
C PHE A 90 -12.73 1.95 -13.19
N ASN A 91 -11.96 1.07 -12.53
CA ASN A 91 -11.80 -0.32 -12.97
C ASN A 91 -13.13 -1.10 -12.88
N GLN A 92 -13.95 -0.82 -11.87
CA GLN A 92 -15.27 -1.42 -11.71
C GLN A 92 -16.23 -0.98 -12.83
N ASP A 93 -16.19 0.29 -13.24
CA ASP A 93 -16.97 0.80 -14.38
C ASP A 93 -16.53 0.15 -15.70
N GLN A 94 -15.22 -0.07 -15.90
CA GLN A 94 -14.72 -0.83 -17.04
C GLN A 94 -15.25 -2.27 -17.03
N LEU A 95 -15.24 -2.94 -15.87
CA LEU A 95 -15.81 -4.28 -15.72
C LEU A 95 -17.31 -4.29 -16.04
N ALA A 96 -18.07 -3.30 -15.56
CA ALA A 96 -19.49 -3.17 -15.87
C ALA A 96 -19.75 -3.01 -17.37
N ASN A 97 -18.88 -2.30 -18.08
CA ASN A 97 -18.95 -2.17 -19.55
C ASN A 97 -18.63 -3.49 -20.26
N LEU A 98 -17.61 -4.23 -19.82
CA LEU A 98 -17.29 -5.56 -20.35
C LEU A 98 -18.41 -6.57 -20.13
N VAL A 99 -19.08 -6.54 -18.98
CA VAL A 99 -20.25 -7.37 -18.70
C VAL A 99 -21.40 -7.05 -19.65
N LYS A 100 -21.67 -5.76 -19.90
CA LYS A 100 -22.68 -5.36 -20.90
C LYS A 100 -22.34 -5.84 -22.30
N GLU A 101 -21.06 -5.77 -22.69
CA GLU A 101 -20.61 -6.29 -23.99
C GLU A 101 -20.80 -7.80 -24.09
N LEU A 102 -20.49 -8.55 -23.03
CA LEU A 102 -20.74 -9.99 -22.94
C LEU A 102 -22.23 -10.32 -23.06
N ASP A 103 -23.12 -9.58 -22.40
CA ASP A 103 -24.58 -9.77 -22.51
C ASP A 103 -25.07 -9.55 -23.96
N ILE A 104 -24.52 -8.55 -24.66
CA ILE A 104 -24.83 -8.29 -26.07
C ILE A 104 -24.36 -9.45 -26.95
N LEU A 105 -23.13 -9.93 -26.73
CA LEU A 105 -22.57 -11.07 -27.46
C LEU A 105 -23.32 -12.37 -27.19
N GLU A 106 -23.75 -12.62 -25.95
CA GLU A 106 -24.57 -13.78 -25.59
C GLU A 106 -25.90 -13.75 -26.34
N LYS A 107 -26.57 -12.59 -26.36
CA LYS A 107 -27.81 -12.42 -27.11
C LYS A 107 -27.61 -12.65 -28.62
N GLU A 108 -26.54 -12.11 -29.20
CA GLU A 108 -26.21 -12.34 -30.62
C GLU A 108 -25.94 -13.82 -30.90
N ASN A 109 -25.22 -14.51 -30.00
CA ASN A 109 -24.91 -15.93 -30.14
C ASN A 109 -26.17 -16.79 -30.02
N LEU A 110 -27.07 -16.44 -29.08
CA LEU A 110 -28.37 -17.09 -28.95
C LEU A 110 -29.23 -16.90 -30.20
N GLU A 111 -29.20 -15.72 -30.81
CA GLU A 111 -29.85 -15.49 -32.11
C GLU A 111 -29.24 -16.33 -33.23
N LYS A 112 -27.90 -16.37 -33.34
CA LYS A 112 -27.20 -17.19 -34.34
C LYS A 112 -27.51 -18.68 -34.14
N LYS A 113 -27.52 -19.16 -32.90
CA LYS A 113 -27.92 -20.53 -32.56
C LYS A 113 -29.35 -20.80 -32.97
N ASN A 114 -30.30 -19.91 -32.65
CA ASN A 114 -31.70 -20.06 -33.06
C ASN A 114 -31.87 -20.05 -34.58
N ARG A 115 -31.10 -19.25 -35.31
CA ARG A 115 -31.08 -19.25 -36.79
C ARG A 115 -30.50 -20.57 -37.33
N ASN A 116 -29.39 -21.04 -36.77
CA ASN A 116 -28.81 -22.33 -37.13
C ASN A 116 -29.76 -23.49 -36.83
N ASP A 117 -30.43 -23.50 -35.68
CA ASP A 117 -31.40 -24.54 -35.31
C ASP A 117 -32.63 -24.52 -36.23
N LYS A 118 -33.01 -23.37 -36.79
CA LYS A 118 -34.03 -23.28 -37.84
C LYS A 118 -33.50 -23.85 -39.15
N ASN A 119 -32.31 -23.44 -39.60
CA ASN A 119 -31.69 -23.94 -40.82
C ASN A 119 -31.46 -25.46 -40.77
N ILE A 120 -31.04 -26.01 -39.62
CA ILE A 120 -30.88 -27.45 -39.40
C ILE A 120 -32.23 -28.15 -39.48
N ARG A 121 -33.29 -27.59 -38.87
CA ARG A 121 -34.64 -28.14 -38.98
C ARG A 121 -35.15 -28.13 -40.42
N GLU A 122 -34.93 -27.04 -41.15
CA GLU A 122 -35.30 -26.94 -42.57
C GLU A 122 -34.55 -27.98 -43.42
N LEU A 123 -33.23 -28.13 -43.23
CA LEU A 123 -32.44 -29.15 -43.91
C LEU A 123 -32.86 -30.57 -43.54
N ALA A 124 -33.18 -30.84 -42.28
CA ALA A 124 -33.67 -32.15 -41.84
C ALA A 124 -35.03 -32.50 -42.47
N VAL A 125 -35.94 -31.51 -42.59
CA VAL A 125 -37.21 -31.69 -43.30
C VAL A 125 -36.96 -31.96 -44.79
N LEU A 126 -36.10 -31.18 -45.45
CA LEU A 126 -35.76 -31.40 -46.86
C LEU A 126 -35.10 -32.76 -47.10
N TYR A 127 -34.21 -33.20 -46.20
CA TYR A 127 -33.58 -34.50 -46.28
C TYR A 127 -34.60 -35.64 -46.13
N ASN A 128 -35.52 -35.54 -45.16
CA ASN A 128 -36.58 -36.53 -44.98
C ASN A 128 -37.57 -36.56 -46.17
N VAL A 129 -37.90 -35.41 -46.75
CA VAL A 129 -38.76 -35.33 -47.95
C VAL A 129 -38.09 -35.93 -49.19
N ASN A 130 -36.76 -35.85 -49.29
CA ASN A 130 -36.00 -36.49 -50.36
C ASN A 130 -35.75 -37.99 -50.13
N THR A 131 -35.93 -38.52 -48.90
CA THR A 131 -35.90 -39.96 -48.64
C THR A 131 -37.26 -40.64 -48.80
N ASP A 132 -38.35 -39.88 -48.86
CA ASP A 132 -39.70 -40.43 -49.09
C ASP A 132 -40.08 -40.53 -50.58
N THR A 133 -39.22 -40.05 -51.49
CA THR A 133 -39.47 -40.09 -52.94
C THR A 133 -38.64 -41.10 -53.72
N ASP A 134 -37.78 -41.90 -53.09
CA ASP A 134 -37.20 -43.07 -53.76
C ASP A 134 -37.09 -44.30 -52.85
N ASN A 135 -37.93 -45.29 -53.17
CA ASN A 135 -37.84 -46.72 -52.92
C ASN A 135 -36.96 -47.23 -51.77
N GLY A 136 -37.62 -48.00 -50.89
CA GLY A 136 -36.99 -48.67 -49.76
C GLY A 136 -35.72 -49.45 -50.10
N ARG A 137 -34.69 -49.22 -49.27
CA ARG A 137 -33.74 -50.22 -48.77
C ARG A 137 -32.73 -49.53 -47.84
N ASN A 138 -32.67 -50.03 -46.60
CA ASN A 138 -31.50 -50.07 -45.73
C ASN A 138 -30.53 -48.88 -45.71
N SER A 139 -30.49 -48.16 -44.57
CA SER A 139 -29.19 -47.81 -43.97
C SER A 139 -29.34 -47.43 -42.50
N ASN A 140 -29.01 -48.39 -41.64
CA ASN A 140 -28.42 -48.10 -40.33
C ASN A 140 -27.13 -47.31 -40.60
N GLY A 141 -27.14 -46.02 -40.32
CA GLY A 141 -26.02 -45.14 -40.67
C GLY A 141 -26.01 -43.82 -39.91
N SER A 142 -26.36 -43.82 -38.61
CA SER A 142 -26.06 -42.67 -37.75
C SER A 142 -24.57 -42.68 -37.43
N ILE A 143 -23.77 -42.08 -38.32
CA ILE A 143 -22.35 -41.78 -38.11
C ILE A 143 -22.28 -40.64 -37.08
N ASN A 144 -22.25 -41.00 -35.81
CA ASN A 144 -21.80 -40.13 -34.72
C ASN A 144 -20.32 -40.43 -34.46
N ILE A 145 -19.46 -39.85 -35.29
CA ILE A 145 -18.00 -39.81 -35.13
C ILE A 145 -17.73 -38.31 -35.06
N PHE A 146 -17.74 -37.66 -33.89
CA PHE A 146 -16.54 -37.06 -33.30
C PHE A 146 -16.79 -36.42 -31.92
N ALA A 147 -17.87 -36.75 -31.20
CA ALA A 147 -18.21 -36.05 -29.93
C ALA A 147 -18.53 -36.95 -28.73
N ARG A 148 -18.37 -38.28 -28.84
CA ARG A 148 -19.00 -39.21 -27.89
C ARG A 148 -18.12 -39.72 -26.76
N ASP A 149 -16.80 -39.56 -26.82
CA ASP A 149 -15.92 -40.22 -25.83
C ASP A 149 -15.62 -39.37 -24.58
N GLU A 150 -15.63 -38.03 -24.66
CA GLU A 150 -15.36 -37.19 -23.47
C GLU A 150 -16.60 -36.92 -22.60
N GLU A 151 -17.79 -36.86 -23.21
CA GLU A 151 -19.04 -36.65 -22.46
C GLU A 151 -19.56 -37.92 -21.77
N GLU A 152 -19.30 -39.12 -22.30
CA GLU A 152 -19.78 -40.36 -21.67
C GLU A 152 -18.96 -40.76 -20.43
N GLU A 153 -17.65 -40.50 -20.41
CA GLU A 153 -16.83 -40.73 -19.22
C GLU A 153 -17.18 -39.75 -18.08
N THR A 154 -17.37 -38.47 -18.40
CA THR A 154 -17.80 -37.48 -17.40
C THR A 154 -19.21 -37.76 -16.89
N LYS A 155 -20.14 -38.22 -17.74
CA LYS A 155 -21.49 -38.62 -17.32
C LYS A 155 -21.47 -39.87 -16.41
N LYS A 156 -20.67 -40.90 -16.71
CA LYS A 156 -20.49 -42.08 -15.83
C LYS A 156 -19.82 -41.74 -14.48
N ILE A 157 -18.93 -40.76 -14.45
CA ILE A 157 -18.32 -40.27 -13.20
C ILE A 157 -19.32 -39.43 -12.38
N LEU A 158 -20.23 -38.70 -13.04
CA LEU A 158 -21.29 -37.92 -12.37
C LEU A 158 -22.44 -38.76 -11.80
N GLU A 159 -22.65 -39.99 -12.28
CA GLU A 159 -23.69 -40.89 -11.78
C GLU A 159 -23.39 -41.43 -10.37
N ASN A 160 -22.11 -41.56 -10.00
CA ASN A 160 -21.72 -42.02 -8.67
C ASN A 160 -21.71 -40.86 -7.65
N PRO A 161 -22.49 -40.92 -6.56
CA PRO A 161 -22.58 -39.83 -5.58
C PRO A 161 -21.23 -39.53 -4.89
N ILE A 162 -20.38 -40.54 -4.72
CA ILE A 162 -19.03 -40.42 -4.14
C ILE A 162 -18.10 -39.64 -5.08
N SER A 163 -18.15 -39.94 -6.37
CA SER A 163 -17.35 -39.25 -7.40
C SER A 163 -17.79 -37.81 -7.59
N ARG A 164 -19.09 -37.53 -7.52
CA ARG A 164 -19.64 -36.17 -7.50
C ARG A 164 -19.18 -35.38 -6.27
N ALA A 165 -19.18 -36.00 -5.09
CA ALA A 165 -18.69 -35.37 -3.86
C ALA A 165 -17.16 -35.12 -3.92
N ASN A 166 -16.38 -36.05 -4.48
CA ASN A 166 -14.94 -35.90 -4.65
C ASN A 166 -14.60 -34.81 -5.68
N LEU A 167 -15.33 -34.75 -6.80
CA LEU A 167 -15.19 -33.67 -7.78
C LEU A 167 -15.51 -32.31 -7.16
N LEU A 168 -16.57 -32.23 -6.37
CA LEU A 168 -16.93 -31.00 -5.66
C LEU A 168 -15.85 -30.61 -4.64
N LYS A 169 -15.32 -31.56 -3.87
CA LYS A 169 -14.20 -31.33 -2.95
C LYS A 169 -12.96 -30.83 -3.69
N LEU A 170 -12.59 -31.45 -4.80
CA LEU A 170 -11.46 -31.02 -5.62
C LEU A 170 -11.67 -29.62 -6.19
N LYS A 171 -12.89 -29.32 -6.67
CA LYS A 171 -13.25 -27.97 -7.15
C LYS A 171 -13.18 -26.94 -6.03
N LEU A 172 -13.62 -27.29 -4.82
CA LEU A 172 -13.51 -26.44 -3.63
C LEU A 172 -12.04 -26.17 -3.27
N PHE A 173 -11.20 -27.21 -3.19
CA PHE A 173 -9.77 -27.04 -2.89
C PHE A 173 -9.04 -26.23 -3.96
N ARG A 174 -9.41 -26.39 -5.23
CA ARG A 174 -8.90 -25.56 -6.32
C ARG A 174 -9.34 -24.11 -6.17
N SER A 175 -10.59 -23.85 -5.78
CA SER A 175 -11.07 -22.48 -5.49
C SER A 175 -10.40 -21.83 -4.27
N LEU A 176 -9.85 -22.65 -3.37
CA LEU A 176 -9.03 -22.20 -2.24
C LEU A 176 -7.57 -21.90 -2.64
N GLY A 177 -7.23 -22.04 -3.92
CA GLY A 177 -5.88 -21.81 -4.45
C GLY A 177 -4.93 -22.99 -4.29
N VAL A 178 -5.43 -24.18 -3.93
CA VAL A 178 -4.60 -25.38 -3.76
C VAL A 178 -4.66 -26.24 -5.02
N ILE A 179 -3.53 -26.34 -5.72
CA ILE A 179 -3.38 -27.16 -6.92
C ILE A 179 -2.39 -28.28 -6.61
N VAL A 180 -2.82 -29.52 -6.79
CA VAL A 180 -1.98 -30.70 -6.54
C VAL A 180 -1.43 -31.21 -7.87
N ASP A 181 -0.11 -31.21 -8.02
CA ASP A 181 0.57 -31.88 -9.12
C ASP A 181 1.11 -33.25 -8.65
N ILE A 182 0.42 -34.29 -9.09
CA ILE A 182 0.73 -35.68 -8.75
C ILE A 182 2.01 -36.13 -9.48
N LYS A 183 2.34 -35.56 -10.65
CA LYS A 183 3.49 -35.98 -11.46
C LYS A 183 4.81 -35.58 -10.83
N THR A 184 4.85 -34.38 -10.24
CA THR A 184 6.04 -33.83 -9.58
C THR A 184 6.04 -34.01 -8.07
N GLN A 185 4.98 -34.63 -7.51
CA GLN A 185 4.74 -34.77 -6.07
C GLN A 185 4.83 -33.42 -5.35
N GLN A 186 4.18 -32.39 -5.90
CA GLN A 186 4.20 -31.03 -5.35
C GLN A 186 2.78 -30.49 -5.24
N VAL A 187 2.56 -29.65 -4.23
CA VAL A 187 1.33 -28.87 -4.05
C VAL A 187 1.68 -27.42 -4.22
N PHE A 188 0.98 -26.77 -5.15
CA PHE A 188 1.04 -25.34 -5.38
C PHE A 188 -0.05 -24.66 -4.58
N ILE A 189 0.32 -23.62 -3.87
CA ILE A 189 -0.61 -22.71 -3.20
C ILE A 189 -0.47 -21.37 -3.90
N GLU A 190 -1.50 -21.00 -4.64
CA GLU A 190 -1.56 -19.74 -5.37
C GLU A 190 -2.02 -18.63 -4.41
N ASP A 191 -1.10 -17.71 -4.12
CA ASP A 191 -1.40 -16.40 -3.56
C ASP A 191 -1.36 -15.36 -4.69
N SER A 192 -2.12 -14.27 -4.56
CA SER A 192 -2.45 -13.34 -5.65
C SER A 192 -1.22 -12.74 -6.39
N ASP A 193 -0.02 -12.87 -5.83
CA ASP A 193 1.26 -12.42 -6.43
C ASP A 193 2.44 -13.40 -6.17
N ARG A 194 2.21 -14.55 -5.53
CA ARG A 194 3.26 -15.52 -5.17
C ARG A 194 2.76 -16.96 -5.23
N LEU A 195 3.57 -17.84 -5.82
CA LEU A 195 3.29 -19.26 -5.94
C LEU A 195 4.17 -20.05 -4.96
N ASP A 196 3.56 -20.51 -3.88
CA ASP A 196 4.25 -21.31 -2.86
C ASP A 196 4.22 -22.79 -3.27
N VAL A 197 5.39 -23.42 -3.33
CA VAL A 197 5.55 -24.84 -3.70
C VAL A 197 5.84 -25.65 -2.44
N LEU A 198 4.95 -26.59 -2.11
CA LEU A 198 5.16 -27.58 -1.06
C LEU A 198 5.46 -28.94 -1.68
N MET A 199 6.64 -29.50 -1.37
CA MET A 199 6.97 -30.86 -1.79
C MET A 199 6.20 -31.88 -0.93
N LEU A 200 5.58 -32.87 -1.57
CA LEU A 200 4.83 -33.95 -0.93
C LEU A 200 5.75 -35.06 -0.37
N ASN A 201 7.07 -34.95 -0.55
CA ASN A 201 8.05 -35.92 -0.07
C ASN A 201 7.89 -36.25 1.43
N GLU A 202 8.29 -37.46 1.83
CA GLU A 202 8.12 -37.99 3.19
C GLU A 202 8.93 -37.27 4.28
N GLY A 203 9.68 -36.22 3.93
CA GLY A 203 10.55 -35.48 4.86
C GLY A 203 9.81 -34.62 5.89
N TYR A 204 8.54 -34.28 5.65
CA TYR A 204 7.74 -33.48 6.58
C TYR A 204 6.54 -34.27 7.12
N SER A 205 6.29 -34.14 8.43
CA SER A 205 5.13 -34.72 9.10
C SER A 205 3.82 -34.19 8.49
N ASN A 206 2.80 -35.05 8.39
CA ASN A 206 1.47 -34.67 7.90
C ASN A 206 0.89 -33.48 8.69
N TYR A 207 1.15 -33.40 10.00
CA TYR A 207 0.73 -32.26 10.81
C TYR A 207 1.35 -30.93 10.32
N PHE A 208 2.65 -30.95 9.99
CA PHE A 208 3.35 -29.78 9.49
C PHE A 208 2.84 -29.36 8.10
N LYS A 209 2.67 -30.33 7.19
CA LYS A 209 2.13 -30.08 5.85
C LYS A 209 0.73 -29.44 5.93
N THR A 210 -0.14 -29.99 6.76
CA THR A 210 -1.49 -29.45 6.97
C THR A 210 -1.44 -28.05 7.58
N LYS A 211 -0.66 -27.83 8.65
CA LYS A 211 -0.53 -26.52 9.29
C LYS A 211 -0.03 -25.46 8.30
N TYR A 212 1.00 -25.78 7.51
CA TYR A 212 1.60 -24.89 6.53
C TYR A 212 0.59 -24.47 5.44
N ILE A 213 -0.15 -25.45 4.89
CA ILE A 213 -1.18 -25.17 3.88
C ILE A 213 -2.26 -24.24 4.45
N TRP A 214 -2.73 -24.51 5.67
CA TRP A 214 -3.77 -23.69 6.30
C TRP A 214 -3.30 -22.27 6.65
N GLU A 215 -2.08 -22.10 7.13
CA GLU A 215 -1.52 -20.77 7.43
C GLU A 215 -1.41 -19.91 6.15
N ARG A 216 -0.98 -20.50 5.03
CA ARG A 216 -0.90 -19.80 3.74
C ARG A 216 -2.27 -19.43 3.16
N ILE A 217 -3.24 -20.34 3.24
CA ILE A 217 -4.63 -20.05 2.83
C ILE A 217 -5.25 -18.95 3.71
N LYS A 218 -4.95 -18.95 5.02
CA LYS A 218 -5.46 -17.95 5.96
C LYS A 218 -4.86 -16.56 5.69
N MET A 219 -3.55 -16.49 5.43
CA MET A 219 -2.88 -15.24 5.04
C MET A 219 -3.43 -14.65 3.72
N ASN A 220 -3.76 -15.50 2.74
CA ASN A 220 -4.41 -15.06 1.48
C ASN A 220 -5.81 -14.45 1.73
N LYS A 221 -6.56 -14.96 2.74
CA LYS A 221 -7.85 -14.39 3.14
C LYS A 221 -7.72 -13.11 3.97
N GLU A 222 -6.78 -13.04 4.90
CA GLU A 222 -6.56 -11.85 5.73
C GLU A 222 -5.96 -10.69 4.91
N GLY A 223 -5.15 -10.98 3.88
CA GLY A 223 -4.70 -9.97 2.92
C GLY A 223 -5.79 -9.36 2.04
N LYS A 224 -6.93 -10.05 1.87
CA LYS A 224 -8.13 -9.54 1.18
C LYS A 224 -9.14 -8.85 2.11
N GLY A 225 -8.97 -8.97 3.43
CA GLY A 225 -9.84 -8.36 4.44
C GLY A 225 -9.25 -7.14 5.16
N ALA A 226 -8.01 -6.75 4.83
CA ALA A 226 -7.38 -5.53 5.36
C ALA A 226 -7.60 -4.29 4.47
N THR A 227 -8.40 -4.44 3.41
CA THR A 227 -8.85 -3.35 2.54
C THR A 227 -10.38 -3.45 2.38
N GLU A 228 -11.10 -3.39 3.49
CA GLU A 228 -12.47 -2.86 3.56
C GLU A 228 -12.59 -1.95 4.78
#